data_AF-A0A2N2K6H4-F1
#
_entry.id   AF-A0A2N2K6H4-F1
#
_cell.length_a   1.000
_cell.length_b   1.000
_cell.length_c   1.000
_cell.angle_alpha   90.00
_cell.angle_beta   90.00
_cell.angle_gamma   90.00
#
_symmetry.space_group_name_H-M   'P 1'
#
loop_
_entity.id
_entity.type
_entity.pdbx_description
1 polymer ?
#
loop_
_entity_poly.entity_id
_entity_poly.type
_entity_poly.pdbx_seq_one_letter_code
_entity_poly.pdbx_strand_id
1 'polypeptide(L)' 'MSRKIDRLRSRAWHPGRGRKKVFFPFFSKKKEGTGLGLTIAKKVVIAHGGTISFYRNPGGGVTF' A
#
# COMPACT_ATOMS: atom_id res chain seq x y z
N MET A 1 19.40 31.98 18.26
CA MET A 1 20.24 31.31 17.25
C MET A 1 19.40 30.22 16.60
N SER A 2 18.69 30.60 15.54
CA SER A 2 17.71 29.77 14.82
C SER A 2 18.39 29.09 13.62
N ARG A 3 17.80 27.99 13.13
CA ARG A 3 18.15 27.18 11.94
C ARG A 3 18.99 25.95 12.19
N LYS A 4 18.36 24.88 12.68
CA LYS A 4 18.65 23.48 12.32
C LYS A 4 17.61 22.58 12.97
N ILE A 5 16.51 22.29 12.25
CA ILE A 5 15.69 21.06 12.27
C ILE A 5 14.42 21.40 11.45
N ASP A 6 14.64 21.75 10.19
CA ASP A 6 13.57 21.87 9.19
C ASP A 6 13.96 21.05 7.95
N ARG A 7 14.49 19.84 8.20
CA ARG A 7 15.09 18.99 7.18
C ARG A 7 14.60 17.54 7.26
N LEU A 8 13.34 17.34 7.66
CA LEU A 8 12.68 16.02 7.62
C LEU A 8 11.34 16.01 6.86
N ARG A 9 10.97 17.09 6.16
CA ARG A 9 9.79 17.15 5.27
C ARG A 9 10.11 16.97 3.77
N SER A 10 11.15 16.21 3.42
CA SER A 10 11.59 16.10 2.01
C SER A 10 11.56 14.68 1.42
N ARG A 11 11.04 13.68 2.13
CA ARG A 11 10.56 12.46 1.49
C ARG A 11 9.05 12.57 1.33
N ALA A 12 8.63 13.46 0.43
CA ALA A 12 7.30 13.34 -0.14
C ALA A 12 7.16 11.89 -0.60
N TRP A 13 6.26 11.16 0.04
CA TRP A 13 5.88 9.81 -0.34
C TRP A 13 5.60 9.83 -1.84
N HIS A 14 6.52 9.28 -2.62
CA HIS A 14 6.28 9.01 -4.04
C HIS A 14 5.56 7.67 -4.04
N PRO A 15 4.23 7.61 -4.22
CA PRO A 15 3.58 6.32 -4.41
C PRO A 15 4.11 5.77 -5.72
N GLY A 16 5.13 4.91 -5.63
CA GLY A 16 5.84 4.34 -6.76
C GLY A 16 4.83 3.86 -7.79
N ARG A 17 4.88 4.49 -8.97
CA ARG A 17 4.05 4.16 -10.13
C ARG A 17 4.30 2.69 -10.45
N GLY A 18 3.34 1.83 -10.12
CA GLY A 18 3.39 0.43 -10.54
C GLY A 18 2.70 -0.61 -9.66
N ARG A 19 2.35 -0.33 -8.40
CA ARG A 19 1.89 -1.42 -7.51
C ARG A 19 0.50 -1.29 -6.87
N LYS A 20 -0.36 -0.39 -7.36
CA LYS A 20 -1.78 -0.32 -6.94
C LYS A 20 -2.64 -1.50 -7.46
N LYS A 21 -2.12 -2.31 -8.39
CA LYS A 21 -2.85 -3.42 -9.02
C LYS A 21 -3.24 -4.53 -8.05
N VAL A 22 -2.53 -4.68 -6.92
CA VAL A 22 -2.82 -5.75 -5.94
C VAL A 22 -4.21 -5.64 -5.30
N PHE A 23 -4.83 -4.46 -5.36
CA PHE A 23 -6.20 -4.23 -4.89
C PHE A 23 -7.24 -4.17 -6.02
N PHE A 24 -6.87 -4.57 -7.25
CA PHE A 24 -7.82 -4.65 -8.36
C PHE A 24 -8.53 -6.01 -8.34
N PRO A 25 -9.81 -6.05 -8.74
CA PRO A 25 -10.53 -7.30 -8.89
C PRO A 25 -9.76 -8.27 -9.79
N PHE A 26 -9.81 -9.57 -9.45
CA PHE A 26 -9.20 -10.65 -10.22
C PHE A 26 -7.68 -10.58 -10.39
N PHE A 27 -6.99 -9.69 -9.68
CA PHE A 27 -5.54 -9.67 -9.66
C PHE A 27 -5.00 -10.81 -8.79
N SER A 28 -4.38 -11.80 -9.42
CA SER A 28 -3.67 -12.89 -8.76
C SER A 28 -2.40 -13.24 -9.52
N LYS A 29 -1.37 -13.69 -8.78
CA LYS A 29 -0.17 -14.32 -9.36
C LYS A 29 -0.13 -15.83 -9.10
N LYS A 30 -1.11 -16.35 -8.35
CA LYS A 30 -1.23 -17.78 -8.05
C LYS A 30 -1.98 -18.47 -9.18
N LYS A 31 -1.66 -19.74 -9.42
CA LYS A 31 -2.40 -20.60 -10.37
C LYS A 31 -3.86 -20.81 -9.94
N GLU A 32 -4.13 -20.72 -8.65
CA GLU A 32 -5.44 -20.93 -8.04
C GLU A 32 -5.86 -19.74 -7.17
N GLY A 33 -7.18 -19.55 -7.03
CA GLY A 33 -7.81 -18.47 -6.28
C GLY A 33 -8.29 -17.30 -7.15
N THR A 34 -9.41 -16.68 -6.75
CA THR A 34 -10.16 -15.70 -7.57
C THR A 34 -9.52 -14.31 -7.64
N GLY A 35 -8.53 -14.00 -6.80
CA GLY A 35 -7.94 -12.65 -6.74
C GLY A 35 -8.88 -11.57 -6.16
N LEU A 36 -9.94 -11.95 -5.45
CA LEU A 36 -10.94 -10.99 -4.92
C LEU A 36 -10.66 -10.50 -3.49
N GLY A 37 -9.88 -11.22 -2.69
CA GLY A 37 -9.72 -10.92 -1.25
C GLY A 37 -9.22 -9.50 -0.94
N LEU A 38 -8.13 -9.07 -1.58
CA LEU A 38 -7.57 -7.72 -1.40
C LEU A 38 -8.51 -6.62 -1.93
N THR A 39 -9.30 -6.92 -2.96
CA THR A 39 -10.31 -6.00 -3.46
C THR A 39 -11.41 -5.78 -2.43
N ILE A 40 -11.89 -6.86 -1.80
CA ILE A 40 -12.91 -6.81 -0.74
C ILE A 40 -12.36 -6.05 0.47
N ALA A 41 -11.15 -6.38 0.94
CA ALA A 41 -10.51 -5.68 2.06
C ALA A 41 -10.42 -4.16 1.81
N LYS A 42 -9.99 -3.75 0.62
CA LYS A 42 -9.95 -2.33 0.24
C LYS A 42 -11.34 -1.68 0.27
N LYS A 43 -12.37 -2.36 -0.24
CA LYS A 43 -13.76 -1.86 -0.18
C LYS A 43 -14.23 -1.68 1.26
N VAL A 44 -13.97 -2.66 2.14
CA VAL A 44 -14.33 -2.59 3.56
C VAL A 44 -13.63 -1.41 4.23
N VAL A 45 -12.31 -1.27 4.07
CA VAL A 45 -11.54 -0.17 4.68
C VAL A 45 -12.04 1.19 4.21
N ILE A 46 -12.31 1.36 2.92
CA ILE A 46 -12.85 2.62 2.36
C ILE A 46 -14.26 2.90 2.89
N ALA A 47 -15.12 1.87 3.00
CA ALA A 47 -16.47 2.02 3.53
C ALA A 47 -16.49 2.50 4.99
N HIS A 48 -15.41 2.26 5.74
CA HIS A 48 -15.23 2.73 7.12
C HIS A 48 -14.35 4.00 7.22
N GLY A 49 -14.15 4.71 6.10
CA GLY A 49 -13.38 5.97 6.07
C GLY A 49 -11.86 5.81 6.23
N GLY A 50 -11.35 4.58 6.17
CA GLY A 50 -9.93 4.29 6.31
C GLY A 50 -9.16 4.24 4.98
N THR A 51 -7.86 3.97 5.09
CA THR A 51 -6.96 3.72 3.95
C THR A 51 -6.15 2.46 4.19
N ILE A 52 -5.99 1.63 3.16
CA ILE A 52 -5.09 0.47 3.17
C ILE A 52 -3.91 0.71 2.23
N SER A 53 -2.72 0.30 2.63
CA SER A 53 -1.51 0.45 1.85
C SER A 53 -0.75 -0.87 1.83
N PHE A 54 0.50 -0.88 1.40
CA PHE A 54 1.41 -1.99 1.70
C PHE A 54 2.85 -1.54 1.50
N TYR A 55 3.76 -2.25 2.16
CA TYR A 55 5.19 -2.06 2.00
C TYR A 55 5.93 -3.39 2.11
N ARG A 56 7.10 -3.46 1.48
CA ARG A 56 7.96 -4.65 1.50
C ARG A 56 8.77 -4.65 2.79
N ASN A 57 8.82 -5.78 3.48
CA ASN A 57 9.58 -5.90 4.73
C ASN A 57 11.06 -6.15 4.45
N PRO A 58 11.99 -5.65 5.30
CA PRO A 58 13.43 -5.86 5.13
C PRO A 58 13.83 -7.33 5.07
N GLY A 59 13.20 -8.18 5.89
CA GLY A 59 13.43 -9.64 5.93
C GLY A 59 12.67 -10.45 4.88
N GLY A 60 12.02 -9.80 3.92
CA GLY A 60 11.14 -10.47 2.95
C GLY A 60 9.68 -10.49 3.38
N GLY A 61 8.81 -10.83 2.42
CA GLY A 61 7.36 -10.69 2.58
C GLY A 61 6.87 -9.26 2.41
N VAL A 62 5.63 -9.01 2.84
CA VAL A 62 4.92 -7.74 2.66
C VAL A 62 3.98 -7.53 3.84
N THR A 63 3.83 -6.27 4.26
CA THR A 63 2.81 -5.83 5.22
C THR A 63 1.79 -4.99 4.49
N PHE A 64 0.51 -5.18 4.79
CA PHE A 64 -0.62 -4.43 4.24
C PHE A 64 -1.17 -3.46 5.29
#